data_AF-A0A1F4VDP4-F1
#
_entry.id   AF-A0A1F4VDP4-F1
#
_cell.length_a   1.000
_cell.length_b   1.000
_cell.length_c   1.000
_cell.angle_alpha   90.00
_cell.angle_beta   90.00
_cell.angle_gamma   90.00
#
_symmetry.space_group_name_H-M   'P 1'
#
loop_
_entity.id
_entity.type
_entity.pdbx_description
1 polymer ?
#
loop_
_entity_poly.entity_id
_entity_poly.type
_entity_poly.pdbx_seq_one_letter_code
_entity_poly.pdbx_strand_id
1 'polypeptide(L)'
;MAKILKQYKVTLEKFDPEESIIGSYPDNIGLRTKLGGHPEWIQGDETPICPTCKKEMSFIGQIDSLEHQSKNNPYSIDALSPDQEYMFGDVGMIFVFLCFDCLETSSILQFY
;
A
#
# COMPACT_ATOMS: atom_id res chain seq x y z
N MET A 1 -21.51 -3.10 -12.59
CA MET A 1 -20.18 -3.13 -13.22
C MET A 1 -19.18 -2.60 -12.21
N ALA A 2 -17.95 -3.11 -12.20
CA ALA A 2 -16.92 -2.57 -11.31
C ALA A 2 -16.59 -1.12 -11.69
N LYS A 3 -16.33 -0.28 -10.69
CA LYS A 3 -15.84 1.09 -10.90
C LYS A 3 -14.47 1.02 -11.60
N ILE A 4 -14.28 1.82 -12.64
CA ILE A 4 -12.95 2.03 -13.24
C ILE A 4 -12.30 3.17 -12.48
N LEU A 5 -11.14 2.92 -11.86
CA LEU A 5 -10.38 3.92 -11.10
C LEU A 5 -9.44 4.70 -12.02
N LYS A 6 -9.07 5.92 -11.61
CA LYS A 6 -8.01 6.75 -12.21
C LYS A 6 -6.72 5.95 -12.34
N GLN A 7 -6.11 5.99 -13.50
CA GLN A 7 -4.85 5.28 -13.73
C GLN A 7 -3.65 6.13 -13.31
N TYR A 8 -2.83 5.61 -12.40
CA TYR A 8 -1.50 6.14 -12.11
C TYR A 8 -0.44 5.31 -12.83
N LYS A 9 0.57 5.98 -13.41
CA LYS A 9 1.78 5.33 -13.94
C LYS A 9 2.86 5.36 -12.87
N VAL A 10 3.47 4.21 -12.59
CA VAL A 10 4.56 4.08 -11.63
C VAL A 10 5.91 4.11 -12.34
N THR A 11 6.87 4.86 -11.79
CA THR A 11 8.29 4.80 -12.15
C THR A 11 9.02 4.05 -11.05
N LEU A 12 9.84 3.06 -11.41
CA LEU A 12 10.60 2.28 -10.45
C LEU A 12 11.95 2.92 -10.20
N GLU A 13 12.24 3.18 -8.94
CA GLU A 13 13.53 3.68 -8.46
C GLU A 13 14.09 2.66 -7.44
N LYS A 14 15.42 2.54 -7.37
CA LYS A 14 16.03 1.67 -6.37
C LYS A 14 15.93 2.35 -5.01
N PHE A 15 15.54 1.58 -4.00
CA PHE A 15 15.54 2.05 -2.63
C PHE A 15 16.99 2.19 -2.13
N ASP A 16 17.35 3.40 -1.71
CA ASP A 16 18.58 3.67 -0.96
C ASP A 16 18.24 3.74 0.54
N PRO A 17 18.75 2.80 1.37
CA PRO A 17 18.55 2.84 2.81
C PRO A 17 19.05 4.13 3.48
N GLU A 18 20.02 4.83 2.88
CA GLU A 18 20.55 6.09 3.40
C GLU A 18 19.67 7.30 3.03
N GLU A 19 18.83 7.20 2.00
CA GLU A 19 17.88 8.26 1.57
C GLU A 19 16.45 8.08 2.13
N SER A 20 16.22 7.05 2.93
CA SER A 20 14.87 6.68 3.33
C SER A 20 14.30 7.53 4.45
N ILE A 21 13.57 8.59 4.12
CA ILE A 21 12.46 9.04 4.96
C ILE A 21 11.32 9.56 4.06
N ILE A 22 10.44 8.66 3.63
CA ILE A 22 9.07 9.06 3.29
C ILE A 22 8.45 9.53 4.61
N GLY A 23 8.67 10.79 5.01
CA GLY A 23 8.19 11.44 6.24
C GLY A 23 8.26 10.62 7.54
N SER A 24 7.78 11.19 8.63
CA SER A 24 7.28 10.39 9.76
C SER A 24 5.76 10.46 9.73
N TYR A 25 5.06 9.52 10.36
CA TYR A 25 3.63 9.70 10.60
C TYR A 25 3.38 11.06 11.31
N PRO A 26 2.38 11.86 10.89
CA PRO A 26 1.41 11.61 9.81
C PRO A 26 1.84 12.14 8.43
N ASP A 27 2.99 12.79 8.30
CA ASP A 27 3.46 13.43 7.06
C ASP A 27 3.73 12.45 5.92
N ASN A 28 3.86 11.16 6.23
CA ASN A 28 4.12 10.11 5.25
C ASN A 28 2.86 9.50 4.62
N ILE A 29 1.66 9.82 5.11
CA ILE A 29 0.42 9.26 4.58
C ILE A 29 0.21 9.67 3.12
N GLY A 30 -0.11 8.69 2.28
CA GLY A 30 -0.27 8.85 0.82
C GLY A 30 1.03 8.65 0.05
N LEU A 31 2.16 8.51 0.73
CA LEU A 31 3.49 8.41 0.12
C LEU A 31 4.15 7.05 0.35
N ARG A 32 3.51 6.11 1.08
CA ARG A 32 4.11 4.82 1.50
C ARG A 32 3.97 3.69 0.48
N THR A 33 3.57 3.97 -0.75
CA THR A 33 3.45 2.92 -1.79
C THR A 33 4.84 2.42 -2.18
N LYS A 34 5.07 1.11 -2.07
CA LYS A 34 6.37 0.49 -2.42
C LYS A 34 6.20 -0.95 -2.89
N LEU A 35 7.22 -1.44 -3.59
CA LEU A 35 7.35 -2.84 -3.98
C LEU A 35 8.52 -3.47 -3.22
N GLY A 36 8.27 -4.61 -2.56
CA GLY A 36 9.23 -5.31 -1.71
C GLY A 36 9.57 -4.59 -0.40
N GLY A 37 10.63 -5.08 0.27
CA GLY A 37 10.99 -4.65 1.62
C GLY A 37 10.14 -5.33 2.70
N HIS A 38 10.02 -4.69 3.87
CA HIS A 38 9.12 -5.14 4.93
C HIS A 38 7.77 -4.39 4.86
N PRO A 39 6.63 -5.07 5.10
CA PRO A 39 5.34 -4.40 5.25
C PRO A 39 5.38 -3.33 6.36
N GLU A 40 4.83 -2.16 6.10
CA GLU A 40 4.59 -1.14 7.14
C GLU A 40 3.19 -1.33 7.75
N TRP A 41 3.03 -2.32 8.62
CA TRP A 41 1.74 -2.65 9.23
C TRP A 41 1.11 -1.49 10.02
N ILE A 42 -0.21 -1.41 10.00
CA ILE A 42 -1.01 -0.44 10.79
C ILE A 42 -1.60 -1.10 12.05
N GLN A 43 -2.22 -2.28 11.90
CA GLN A 43 -3.00 -2.94 12.97
C GLN A 43 -2.27 -4.14 13.60
N GLY A 44 -1.27 -4.68 12.93
CA GLY A 44 -0.48 -5.83 13.37
C GLY A 44 0.03 -6.66 12.20
N ASP A 45 0.90 -7.62 12.47
CA ASP A 45 1.37 -8.54 11.43
C ASP A 45 0.25 -9.51 11.04
N GLU A 46 -0.12 -9.49 9.77
CA GLU A 46 -1.12 -10.39 9.18
C GLU A 46 -0.53 -11.18 8.01
N THR A 47 0.78 -11.42 7.99
CA THR A 47 1.47 -12.17 6.91
C THR A 47 0.70 -13.46 6.58
N PRO A 48 0.17 -13.62 5.35
CA PRO A 48 -0.74 -14.70 5.06
C PRO A 48 0.02 -16.02 4.88
N ILE A 49 -0.65 -17.12 5.26
CA ILE A 49 -0.20 -18.49 5.00
C ILE A 49 -0.84 -18.97 3.70
N CYS A 50 -0.03 -19.50 2.78
CA CYS A 50 -0.50 -20.05 1.52
C CYS A 50 -1.52 -21.18 1.75
N PRO A 51 -2.72 -21.13 1.13
CA PRO A 51 -3.75 -22.15 1.34
C PRO A 51 -3.32 -23.53 0.83
N THR A 52 -2.38 -23.60 -0.10
CA THR A 52 -1.93 -24.83 -0.77
C THR A 52 -0.74 -25.47 -0.04
N CYS A 53 0.40 -24.79 0.10
CA CYS A 53 1.61 -25.37 0.71
C CYS A 53 1.78 -25.10 2.21
N LYS A 54 0.89 -24.30 2.83
CA LYS A 54 0.91 -23.94 4.26
C LYS A 54 2.18 -23.20 4.73
N LYS A 55 2.94 -22.60 3.81
CA LYS A 55 4.08 -21.72 4.12
C LYS A 55 3.64 -20.25 4.13
N GLU A 56 4.38 -19.41 4.84
CA GLU A 56 4.25 -17.95 4.74
C GLU A 56 4.44 -17.48 3.30
N MET A 57 3.63 -16.50 2.89
CA MET A 57 3.71 -15.90 1.57
C MET A 57 4.69 -14.72 1.56
N SER A 58 5.30 -14.47 0.41
CA SER A 58 6.25 -13.36 0.24
C SER A 58 5.51 -12.05 0.00
N PHE A 59 5.91 -11.00 0.72
CA PHE A 59 5.42 -9.64 0.49
C PHE A 59 5.91 -9.12 -0.87
N ILE A 60 4.96 -8.69 -1.71
CA ILE A 60 5.22 -8.11 -3.03
C ILE A 60 5.24 -6.59 -2.98
N GLY A 61 4.41 -5.98 -2.15
CA GLY A 61 4.34 -4.54 -2.02
C GLY A 61 3.09 -4.07 -1.29
N GLN A 62 3.02 -2.77 -1.07
CA GLN A 62 1.88 -2.10 -0.45
C GLN A 62 1.43 -0.91 -1.29
N ILE A 63 0.13 -0.65 -1.28
CA ILE A 63 -0.52 0.46 -1.95
C ILE A 63 -1.15 1.33 -0.86
N ASP A 64 -0.67 2.57 -0.75
CA ASP A 64 -1.14 3.54 0.23
C ASP A 64 -2.41 4.26 -0.24
N SER A 65 -3.09 4.95 0.68
CA SER A 65 -4.14 5.92 0.37
C SER A 65 -3.55 7.16 -0.32
N LEU A 66 -3.16 6.99 -1.58
CA LEU A 66 -2.41 7.94 -2.41
C LEU A 66 -2.99 9.35 -2.41
N GLU A 67 -4.30 9.51 -2.27
CA GLU A 67 -4.99 10.79 -2.44
C GLU A 67 -5.20 11.57 -1.13
N HIS A 68 -4.56 11.15 -0.04
CA HIS A 68 -4.69 11.79 1.27
C HIS A 68 -4.43 13.30 1.24
N GLN A 69 -5.34 14.06 1.87
CA GLN A 69 -5.29 15.52 1.93
C GLN A 69 -4.13 16.01 2.80
N SER A 70 -2.98 16.28 2.19
CA SER A 70 -1.79 16.78 2.86
C SER A 70 -1.01 17.73 1.96
N LYS A 71 -0.39 18.74 2.56
CA LYS A 71 0.46 19.70 1.84
C LYS A 71 1.69 19.06 1.20
N ASN A 72 2.14 17.92 1.74
CA ASN A 72 3.33 17.21 1.29
C ASN A 72 3.00 16.11 0.26
N ASN A 73 1.71 15.89 -0.03
CA ASN A 73 1.27 14.86 -0.96
C ASN A 73 0.97 15.49 -2.34
N PRO A 74 1.76 15.18 -3.40
CA PRO A 74 1.52 15.72 -4.74
C PRO A 74 0.22 15.22 -5.37
N TYR A 75 -0.39 14.18 -4.81
CA TYR A 75 -1.66 13.61 -5.25
C TYR A 75 -2.83 13.94 -4.30
N SER A 76 -2.63 14.90 -3.38
CA SER A 76 -3.63 15.33 -2.41
C SER A 76 -4.96 15.71 -3.07
N ILE A 77 -6.04 15.07 -2.65
CA ILE A 77 -7.42 15.45 -2.97
C ILE A 77 -8.12 15.84 -1.68
N ASP A 78 -9.04 16.80 -1.74
CA ASP A 78 -9.86 17.17 -0.57
C ASP A 78 -10.56 15.94 0.04
N ALA A 79 -10.52 15.81 1.36
CA ALA A 79 -11.05 14.66 2.12
C ALA A 79 -12.55 14.42 1.92
N LEU A 80 -13.29 15.47 1.55
CA LEU A 80 -14.74 15.41 1.31
C LEU A 80 -15.09 15.37 -0.17
N SER A 81 -14.08 15.35 -1.05
CA SER A 81 -14.31 15.30 -2.49
C SER A 81 -14.89 13.95 -2.90
N PRO A 82 -15.95 13.92 -3.74
CA PRO A 82 -16.43 12.69 -4.35
C PRO A 82 -15.43 12.10 -5.35
N ASP A 83 -14.39 12.85 -5.73
CA ASP A 83 -13.35 12.41 -6.66
C ASP A 83 -12.27 11.56 -5.96
N GLN A 84 -12.37 11.28 -4.66
CA GLN A 84 -11.47 10.33 -4.02
C GLN A 84 -11.73 8.90 -4.51
N GLU A 85 -10.67 8.25 -4.94
CA GLU A 85 -10.67 6.89 -5.47
C GLU A 85 -9.62 6.00 -4.82
N TYR A 86 -8.51 6.59 -4.39
CA TYR A 86 -7.39 5.92 -3.71
C TYR A 86 -7.29 6.39 -2.26
N MET A 87 -8.41 6.25 -1.54
CA MET A 87 -8.52 6.41 -0.09
C MET A 87 -9.16 5.15 0.47
N PHE A 88 -8.43 4.43 1.33
CA PHE A 88 -8.84 3.11 1.80
C PHE A 88 -9.21 3.15 3.27
N GLY A 89 -10.51 3.19 3.58
CA GLY A 89 -10.97 3.33 4.97
C GLY A 89 -10.46 4.64 5.58
N ASP A 90 -9.96 4.57 6.82
CA ASP A 90 -9.28 5.69 7.47
C ASP A 90 -7.78 5.66 7.15
N VAL A 91 -7.39 6.25 6.01
CA VAL A 91 -6.00 6.38 5.53
C VAL A 91 -5.20 5.07 5.55
N GLY A 92 -5.86 3.99 5.12
CA GLY A 92 -5.35 2.64 5.11
C GLY A 92 -4.42 2.30 3.95
N MET A 93 -3.92 1.06 3.99
CA MET A 93 -3.01 0.48 3.02
C MET A 93 -3.43 -0.94 2.65
N ILE A 94 -3.27 -1.28 1.37
CA ILE A 94 -3.45 -2.64 0.86
C ILE A 94 -2.07 -3.27 0.71
N PHE A 95 -1.84 -4.40 1.37
CA PHE A 95 -0.61 -5.20 1.29
C PHE A 95 -0.85 -6.40 0.35
N VAL A 96 0.08 -6.68 -0.54
CA VAL A 96 -0.04 -7.71 -1.57
C VAL A 96 1.03 -8.79 -1.36
N PHE A 97 0.63 -10.05 -1.44
CA PHE A 97 1.47 -11.21 -1.18
C PHE A 97 1.36 -12.26 -2.30
N LEU A 98 2.45 -12.99 -2.51
CA LEU A 98 2.55 -14.09 -3.46
C LEU A 98 3.24 -15.30 -2.83
N CYS A 99 2.71 -16.48 -3.05
CA CYS A 99 3.42 -17.73 -2.82
C CYS A 99 4.15 -18.12 -4.12
N PHE A 100 5.49 -18.04 -4.14
CA PHE A 100 6.25 -18.41 -5.34
C PHE A 100 6.19 -19.90 -5.69
N ASP A 101 5.96 -20.78 -4.70
CA ASP A 101 5.85 -22.22 -4.93
C ASP A 101 4.53 -22.62 -5.60
N CYS A 102 3.42 -21.97 -5.23
CA CYS A 102 2.07 -22.36 -5.64
C CYS A 102 1.39 -21.35 -6.57
N LEU A 103 1.98 -20.16 -6.75
CA LEU A 103 1.42 -19.03 -7.49
C LEU A 103 0.09 -18.51 -6.93
N GLU A 104 -0.19 -18.79 -5.66
CA GLU A 104 -1.33 -18.22 -4.93
C GLU A 104 -1.05 -16.77 -4.58
N THR A 105 -2.07 -15.91 -4.67
CA THR A 105 -2.00 -14.50 -4.25
C THR A 105 -2.91 -14.24 -3.08
N SER A 106 -2.54 -13.26 -2.26
CA SER A 106 -3.37 -12.76 -1.17
C SER A 106 -3.19 -11.25 -1.05
N SER A 107 -4.22 -10.56 -0.58
CA SER A 107 -4.15 -9.13 -0.27
C SER A 107 -4.86 -8.84 1.04
N ILE A 108 -4.28 -7.94 1.84
CA ILE A 108 -4.79 -7.56 3.16
C ILE A 108 -4.98 -6.05 3.17
N LEU A 109 -6.10 -5.58 3.71
CA LEU A 109 -6.37 -4.17 3.94
C LEU A 109 -6.28 -3.89 5.44
N GLN A 110 -5.45 -2.93 5.83
CA GLN A 110 -5.45 -2.34 7.18
C GLN A 110 -5.66 -0.84 7.10
N PHE A 111 -6.24 -0.25 8.14
CA PHE A 111 -6.48 1.19 8.27
C PHE A 111 -6.44 1.60 9.74
N TYR A 112 -6.31 2.91 10.00
CA TYR A 112 -6.13 3.45 11.35
C TYR A 112 -7.42 3.40 12.20
#